data_AF-A0A8H3YQJ7-F1
#
_entry.id   AF-A0A8H3YQJ7-F1
#
_cell.length_a   1.000
_cell.length_b   1.000
_cell.length_c   1.000
_cell.angle_alpha   90.00
_cell.angle_beta   90.00
_cell.angle_gamma   90.00
#
_symmetry.space_group_name_H-M   'P 1'
#
loop_
_entity.id
_entity.type
_entity.pdbx_description
1 polymer ?
#
loop_
_entity_poly.entity_id
_entity_poly.type
_entity_poly.pdbx_seq_one_letter_code
_entity_poly.pdbx_strand_id
1 'polypeptide(L)'
;MSTMALIDAHLESISLCSASIASLTFPRPKIFTNALLLPHDITTLIRDTEAHERALFSVPPPAPPKAVDPSKSRRTTVFGNAGGDGPVSANAMRAPRRNTAVAAVLGGDLVERIRRGGGGGAGSGLGYQSYERGREKGEVDVDVLLEGAEKLCGVYPIPGAVEKIASLRQRHRRLAGSIEHYEGKVAEQTSQLNRMNRSRDYASDYDGEEVTEEEPVVTSEFTEEDMRLEEEEIMELERKKRSLEERVSAMEKDIHGSAAAEKMCRVPKQLMVLRKSASRHDL
;
A
#
# COMPACT_ATOMS: atom_id res chain seq x y z
N MET A 1 70.36 72.90 14.68
CA MET A 1 69.59 71.84 15.35
C MET A 1 68.18 71.63 14.75
N SER A 2 67.65 72.54 13.91
CA SER A 2 66.30 72.42 13.32
C SER A 2 66.14 71.38 12.19
N THR A 3 67.23 71.01 11.50
CA THR A 3 67.17 70.07 10.36
C THR A 3 66.94 68.63 10.80
N MET A 4 67.54 68.21 11.92
CA MET A 4 67.33 66.87 12.48
C MET A 4 65.90 66.71 12.99
N ALA A 5 65.35 67.72 13.68
CA ALA A 5 63.96 67.71 14.12
C ALA A 5 62.94 67.66 12.95
N LEU A 6 63.25 68.31 11.82
CA LEU A 6 62.43 68.24 10.61
C LEU A 6 62.48 66.83 9.98
N ILE A 7 63.67 66.24 9.90
CA ILE A 7 63.86 64.88 9.39
C ILE A 7 63.11 63.87 10.28
N ASP A 8 63.23 64.00 11.61
CA ASP A 8 62.55 63.13 12.57
C ASP A 8 61.01 63.23 12.43
N ALA A 9 60.47 64.44 12.25
CA ALA A 9 59.03 64.63 12.01
C ALA A 9 58.57 64.00 10.69
N HIS A 10 59.38 64.05 9.64
CA HIS A 10 59.07 63.37 8.38
C HIS A 10 59.14 61.84 8.51
N LEU A 11 60.11 61.31 9.27
CA LEU A 11 60.22 59.88 9.54
C LEU A 11 59.04 59.37 10.37
N GLU A 12 58.59 60.15 11.36
CA GLU A 12 57.40 59.85 12.14
C GLU A 12 56.13 59.87 11.28
N SER A 13 56.00 60.85 10.38
CA SER A 13 54.90 60.93 9.41
C SER A 13 54.88 59.73 8.46
N ILE A 14 56.03 59.33 7.92
CA ILE A 14 56.16 58.15 7.07
C ILE A 14 55.82 56.88 7.84
N SER A 15 56.29 56.75 9.08
CA SER A 15 55.99 55.60 9.95
C SER A 15 54.49 55.48 10.21
N LEU A 16 53.84 56.58 10.58
CA LEU A 16 52.39 56.64 10.84
C LEU A 16 51.59 56.30 9.58
N CYS A 17 51.98 56.84 8.43
CA CYS A 17 51.34 56.52 7.15
C CYS A 17 51.53 55.04 6.78
N SER A 18 52.72 54.47 7.00
CA SER A 18 52.99 53.05 6.74
C SER A 18 52.17 52.12 7.63
N ALA A 19 52.02 52.46 8.92
CA ALA A 19 51.21 51.71 9.86
C ALA A 19 49.72 51.78 9.49
N SER A 20 49.26 52.96 9.05
CA SER A 20 47.90 53.15 8.54
C SER A 20 47.63 52.26 7.32
N ILE A 21 48.53 52.29 6.32
CA ILE A 21 48.41 51.47 5.10
C ILE A 21 48.46 49.97 5.43
N ALA A 22 49.33 49.54 6.33
CA ALA A 22 49.43 48.14 6.75
C ALA A 22 48.21 47.68 7.56
N SER A 23 47.55 48.58 8.28
CA SER A 23 46.32 48.29 9.04
C SER A 23 45.06 48.20 8.18
N LEU A 24 45.13 48.61 6.90
CA LEU A 24 44.03 48.45 5.97
C LEU A 24 43.78 46.96 5.74
N THR A 25 42.58 46.51 6.08
CA THR A 25 42.14 45.14 5.86
C THR A 25 41.80 44.93 4.39
N PHE A 26 42.83 44.66 3.59
CA PHE A 26 42.61 44.23 2.21
C PHE A 26 41.94 42.85 2.22
N PRO A 27 40.79 42.68 1.55
CA PRO A 27 40.24 41.35 1.38
C PRO A 27 41.27 40.50 0.65
N ARG A 28 41.71 39.40 1.27
CA ARG A 28 42.53 38.40 0.58
C ARG A 28 41.82 38.01 -0.72
N PRO A 29 42.55 37.72 -1.82
CA PRO A 29 41.94 37.31 -3.08
C PRO A 29 40.88 36.25 -2.83
N LYS A 30 39.61 36.61 -2.97
CA LYS A 30 38.50 35.69 -2.78
C LYS A 30 38.52 34.77 -3.99
N ILE A 31 38.85 33.50 -3.76
CA ILE A 31 38.94 32.43 -4.76
C ILE A 31 37.62 32.31 -5.57
N PHE A 32 36.52 32.84 -5.03
CA PHE A 32 35.18 32.69 -5.58
C PHE A 32 34.87 33.54 -6.83
N THR A 33 35.57 34.65 -7.11
CA THR A 33 35.35 35.38 -8.38
C THR A 33 35.97 34.63 -9.56
N ASN A 34 37.06 33.89 -9.34
CA ASN A 34 37.57 32.95 -10.34
C ASN A 34 36.78 31.64 -10.36
N ALA A 35 36.00 31.28 -9.33
CA ALA A 35 35.19 30.06 -9.37
C ALA A 35 33.96 30.17 -10.28
N LEU A 36 33.44 31.38 -10.52
CA LEU A 36 32.38 31.64 -11.51
C LEU A 36 32.91 31.81 -12.95
N LEU A 37 34.22 32.02 -13.09
CA LEU A 37 34.93 32.10 -14.37
C LEU A 37 35.79 30.84 -14.64
N LEU A 38 35.88 29.93 -13.67
CA LEU A 38 36.31 28.57 -13.93
C LEU A 38 35.29 28.01 -14.93
N PRO A 39 35.72 27.30 -15.99
CA PRO A 39 34.77 26.58 -16.81
C PRO A 39 34.07 25.57 -15.90
N HIS A 40 32.86 25.91 -15.45
CA HIS A 40 31.88 24.88 -15.23
C HIS A 40 31.80 24.18 -16.58
N ASP A 41 32.27 22.94 -16.66
CA ASP A 41 32.02 22.14 -17.85
C ASP A 41 30.55 22.31 -18.17
N ILE A 42 30.23 22.69 -19.40
CA ILE A 42 28.86 22.92 -19.86
C ILE A 42 27.96 21.73 -19.49
N THR A 43 28.53 20.53 -19.30
CA THR A 43 27.89 19.30 -18.80
C THR A 43 27.37 19.36 -17.35
N THR A 44 27.79 20.33 -16.55
CA THR A 44 27.27 20.57 -15.18
C THR A 44 26.11 21.57 -15.17
N LEU A 45 26.07 22.48 -16.15
CA LEU A 45 25.00 23.46 -16.35
C LEU A 45 23.88 22.89 -17.24
N ILE A 46 24.26 22.26 -18.35
CA ILE A 46 23.48 21.28 -19.09
C ILE A 46 23.70 19.94 -18.38
N ARG A 47 23.06 19.80 -17.21
CA ARG A 47 22.93 18.47 -16.63
C ARG A 47 22.25 17.61 -17.68
N ASP A 48 22.88 16.50 -18.04
CA ASP A 48 22.16 15.43 -18.73
C ASP A 48 20.83 15.24 -17.99
N THR A 49 19.71 15.40 -18.72
CA THR A 49 18.36 15.30 -18.14
C THR A 49 18.30 14.12 -17.18
N GLU A 50 17.95 14.36 -15.92
CA GLU A 50 17.92 13.28 -14.94
C GLU A 50 16.91 12.22 -15.41
N ALA A 51 17.02 10.96 -14.97
CA ALA A 51 16.17 9.87 -15.48
C ALA A 51 14.67 10.19 -15.38
N HIS A 52 14.29 10.94 -14.35
CA HIS A 52 12.94 11.40 -14.09
C HIS A 52 12.50 12.55 -15.01
N GLU A 53 13.42 13.39 -15.48
CA GLU A 53 13.19 14.44 -16.49
C GLU A 53 13.13 13.85 -17.90
N ARG A 54 13.96 12.84 -18.19
CA ARG A 54 13.89 12.09 -19.46
C ARG A 54 12.51 11.49 -19.68
N ALA A 55 11.85 11.00 -18.64
CA ALA A 55 10.49 10.47 -18.75
C ALA A 55 9.42 11.53 -19.06
N LEU A 56 9.68 12.81 -18.73
CA LEU A 56 8.78 13.92 -19.03
C LEU A 56 8.89 14.39 -20.48
N PHE A 57 10.09 14.32 -21.06
CA PHE A 57 10.40 14.89 -22.38
C PHE A 57 10.73 13.86 -23.47
N SER A 58 10.89 12.58 -23.11
CA SER A 58 11.06 11.49 -24.07
C SER A 58 9.72 11.06 -24.63
N VAL A 59 9.55 11.18 -25.94
CA VAL A 59 8.41 10.63 -26.65
C VAL A 59 8.59 9.11 -26.71
N PRO A 60 7.65 8.32 -26.16
CA PRO A 60 7.72 6.86 -26.29
C PRO A 60 7.83 6.49 -27.78
N PRO A 61 8.74 5.57 -28.16
CA PRO A 61 8.85 5.15 -29.55
C PRO A 61 7.47 4.67 -30.04
N PRO A 62 7.05 5.07 -31.26
CA PRO A 62 5.74 4.71 -31.77
C PRO A 62 5.61 3.19 -31.74
N ALA A 63 4.50 2.70 -31.18
CA ALA A 63 4.22 1.27 -31.14
C ALA A 63 4.35 0.69 -32.56
N PRO A 64 4.99 -0.49 -32.71
CA PRO A 64 5.09 -1.13 -34.02
C PRO A 64 3.68 -1.28 -34.60
N PRO A 65 3.48 -1.01 -35.90
CA PRO A 65 2.17 -1.09 -36.51
C PRO A 65 1.60 -2.48 -36.26
N LYS A 66 0.50 -2.56 -35.50
CA LYS A 66 -0.24 -3.82 -35.33
C LYS A 66 -0.67 -4.23 -36.73
N ALA A 67 -0.23 -5.41 -37.18
CA ALA A 67 -0.67 -5.99 -38.44
C ALA A 67 -2.20 -6.04 -38.41
N VAL A 68 -2.81 -5.20 -39.23
CA VAL A 68 -4.25 -5.11 -39.32
C VAL A 68 -4.68 -6.32 -40.16
N ASP A 69 -5.42 -7.25 -39.57
CA ASP A 69 -6.05 -8.31 -40.35
C ASP A 69 -6.92 -7.66 -41.44
N PRO A 70 -6.71 -8.02 -42.73
CA PRO A 70 -7.35 -7.33 -43.86
C PRO A 70 -8.86 -7.53 -43.92
N SER A 71 -9.45 -8.35 -43.03
CA SER A 71 -10.88 -8.69 -43.07
C SER A 71 -11.82 -7.59 -42.55
N LYS A 72 -11.33 -6.54 -41.86
CA LYS A 72 -12.22 -5.49 -41.29
C LYS A 72 -11.87 -4.05 -41.66
N SER A 73 -10.91 -3.82 -42.56
CA SER A 73 -10.53 -2.48 -43.01
C SER A 73 -11.01 -2.21 -44.44
N ARG A 74 -12.32 -1.94 -44.59
CA ARG A 74 -12.82 -1.30 -45.82
C ARG A 74 -12.81 0.21 -45.62
N ARG A 75 -11.76 0.83 -46.17
CA ARG A 75 -11.51 2.28 -46.39
C ARG A 75 -10.85 3.01 -45.24
N THR A 76 -9.52 3.06 -45.30
CA THR A 76 -8.77 4.23 -44.83
C THR A 76 -7.65 4.48 -45.83
N THR A 77 -7.91 5.36 -46.80
CA THR A 77 -6.94 5.75 -47.83
C THR A 77 -6.11 6.92 -47.32
N VAL A 78 -4.80 6.74 -47.28
CA VAL A 78 -3.80 7.78 -47.01
C VAL A 78 -3.60 8.59 -48.29
N PHE A 79 -4.49 9.54 -48.59
CA PHE A 79 -4.24 10.69 -49.47
C PHE A 79 -5.44 11.64 -49.34
N GLY A 80 -5.21 12.88 -48.90
CA GLY A 80 -6.29 13.86 -48.78
C GLY A 80 -5.88 15.14 -48.06
N ASN A 81 -4.94 15.88 -48.64
CA ASN A 81 -4.65 17.26 -48.22
C ASN A 81 -4.94 18.20 -49.42
N ALA A 82 -6.22 18.42 -49.68
CA ALA A 82 -6.75 19.54 -50.46
C ALA A 82 -8.25 19.67 -50.11
N GLY A 83 -8.70 20.90 -49.89
CA GLY A 83 -9.93 21.29 -49.19
C GLY A 83 -11.21 20.53 -49.53
N GLY A 84 -12.09 20.43 -48.53
CA GLY A 84 -13.44 19.92 -48.71
C GLY A 84 -14.13 19.67 -47.37
N ASP A 85 -15.08 20.55 -47.08
CA ASP A 85 -16.04 20.52 -45.97
C ASP A 85 -16.78 19.17 -45.91
N GLY A 86 -16.76 18.50 -44.75
CA GLY A 86 -17.38 17.18 -44.55
C GLY A 86 -17.19 16.67 -43.11
N PRO A 87 -18.18 15.94 -42.52
CA PRO A 87 -18.31 15.82 -41.08
C PRO A 87 -17.16 15.02 -40.48
N VAL A 88 -16.33 15.72 -39.70
CA VAL A 88 -15.19 15.17 -38.99
C VAL A 88 -15.68 14.10 -38.03
N SER A 89 -15.31 12.85 -38.30
CA SER A 89 -15.54 11.74 -37.37
C SER A 89 -14.96 12.10 -36.01
N ALA A 90 -15.83 12.19 -34.99
CA ALA A 90 -15.52 12.66 -33.64
C ALA A 90 -14.43 11.85 -32.91
N ASN A 91 -13.98 10.74 -33.49
CA ASN A 91 -12.92 9.91 -32.92
C ASN A 91 -11.49 10.33 -33.32
N ALA A 92 -11.32 11.20 -34.33
CA ALA A 92 -10.00 11.72 -34.72
C ALA A 92 -9.56 12.95 -33.91
N MET A 93 -10.47 13.58 -33.15
CA MET A 93 -10.19 14.71 -32.26
C MET A 93 -9.83 14.31 -30.82
N ARG A 94 -9.67 13.01 -30.53
CA ARG A 94 -9.10 12.62 -29.24
C ARG A 94 -7.61 12.93 -29.30
N ALA A 95 -7.24 14.06 -28.68
CA ALA A 95 -5.87 14.54 -28.50
C ALA A 95 -4.87 13.39 -28.36
N PRO A 96 -3.64 13.50 -28.94
CA PRO A 96 -2.60 12.49 -28.82
C PRO A 96 -2.59 11.96 -27.39
N ARG A 97 -2.93 10.67 -27.21
CA ARG A 97 -3.24 10.07 -25.90
C ARG A 97 -2.21 10.59 -24.92
N ARG A 98 -2.64 11.45 -23.99
CA ARG A 98 -1.76 12.24 -23.12
C ARG A 98 -0.60 11.38 -22.65
N ASN A 99 0.60 11.63 -23.18
CA ASN A 99 1.82 10.96 -22.76
C ASN A 99 2.08 11.42 -21.33
N THR A 100 1.47 10.74 -20.35
CA THR A 100 1.72 11.04 -18.95
C THR A 100 3.12 10.55 -18.62
N ALA A 101 3.90 11.33 -17.87
CA ALA A 101 5.24 10.92 -17.41
C ALA A 101 5.22 9.51 -16.78
N VAL A 102 4.18 9.24 -15.99
CA VAL A 102 3.89 7.94 -15.39
C VAL A 102 3.73 6.82 -16.44
N ALA A 103 3.14 7.11 -17.60
CA ALA A 103 2.98 6.14 -18.69
C ALA A 103 4.26 5.94 -19.52
N ALA A 104 5.14 6.94 -19.58
CA ALA A 104 6.47 6.78 -20.14
C ALA A 104 7.35 5.86 -19.27
N VAL A 105 7.26 6.00 -17.93
CA VAL A 105 8.01 5.15 -16.98
C VAL A 105 7.43 3.75 -16.85
N LEU A 106 6.11 3.63 -16.67
CA LEU A 106 5.45 2.36 -16.45
C LEU A 106 5.20 1.58 -17.75
N GLY A 107 5.20 2.26 -18.90
CA GLY A 107 4.71 1.73 -20.16
C GLY A 107 3.20 1.80 -20.28
N GLY A 108 2.71 1.89 -21.53
CA GLY A 108 1.28 1.98 -21.83
C GLY A 108 0.49 0.78 -21.29
N ASP A 109 1.07 -0.42 -21.38
CA ASP A 109 0.41 -1.68 -21.01
C ASP A 109 0.18 -1.78 -19.49
N LEU A 110 1.16 -1.41 -18.66
CA LEU A 110 1.02 -1.43 -17.20
C LEU A 110 0.04 -0.33 -16.73
N VAL A 111 0.06 0.85 -17.34
CA VAL A 111 -0.93 1.91 -17.05
C VAL A 111 -2.34 1.48 -17.45
N GLU A 112 -2.49 0.74 -18.54
CA GLU A 112 -3.78 0.19 -18.95
C GLU A 112 -4.27 -0.90 -17.97
N ARG A 113 -3.37 -1.77 -17.50
CA ARG A 113 -3.69 -2.74 -16.43
C ARG A 113 -4.12 -2.04 -15.13
N ILE A 114 -3.41 -1.00 -14.70
CA ILE A 114 -3.77 -0.21 -13.52
C ILE A 114 -5.14 0.48 -13.69
N ARG A 115 -5.41 1.05 -14.87
CA ARG A 115 -6.71 1.68 -15.16
C ARG A 115 -7.85 0.68 -15.22
N ARG A 116 -7.59 -0.53 -15.75
CA ARG A 116 -8.56 -1.62 -15.80
C ARG A 116 -8.82 -2.23 -14.42
N GLY A 117 -7.78 -2.40 -13.60
CA GLY A 117 -7.84 -2.92 -12.23
C GLY A 117 -8.18 -1.87 -11.19
N GLY A 118 -9.05 -0.90 -11.51
CA GLY A 118 -9.62 0.06 -10.54
C GLY A 118 -8.65 1.14 -10.01
N GLY A 119 -7.36 1.06 -10.30
CA GLY A 119 -6.32 1.99 -9.81
C GLY A 119 -6.37 3.41 -10.38
N GLY A 120 -7.20 3.65 -11.40
CA GLY A 120 -7.46 4.99 -11.95
C GLY A 120 -8.67 5.72 -11.32
N GLY A 121 -9.35 5.12 -10.35
CA GLY A 121 -10.73 5.46 -9.97
C GLY A 121 -10.95 6.10 -8.61
N ALA A 122 -9.90 6.59 -7.92
CA ALA A 122 -10.05 7.33 -6.66
C ALA A 122 -9.44 8.73 -6.80
N GLY A 123 -10.23 9.70 -7.31
CA GLY A 123 -9.91 11.13 -7.20
C GLY A 123 -9.31 11.85 -8.42
N SER A 124 -9.08 11.18 -9.56
CA SER A 124 -8.70 11.88 -10.80
C SER A 124 -9.95 12.25 -11.60
N GLY A 125 -10.31 13.53 -11.61
CA GLY A 125 -11.52 14.09 -12.25
C GLY A 125 -11.56 14.04 -13.79
N LEU A 126 -11.37 12.86 -14.38
CA LEU A 126 -11.49 12.60 -15.82
C LEU A 126 -12.22 11.27 -16.10
N GLY A 127 -13.23 10.95 -15.29
CA GLY A 127 -14.09 9.77 -15.46
C GLY A 127 -15.49 10.14 -15.94
N TYR A 128 -15.65 10.44 -17.23
CA TYR A 128 -16.97 10.63 -17.88
C TYR A 128 -17.44 9.41 -18.69
N GLN A 129 -16.84 8.23 -18.53
CA GLN A 129 -17.21 7.04 -19.31
C GLN A 129 -17.34 5.73 -18.51
N SER A 130 -17.74 5.78 -17.24
CA SER A 130 -18.01 4.52 -16.51
C SER A 130 -19.15 4.63 -15.52
N TYR A 131 -20.28 5.20 -15.97
CA TYR A 131 -21.57 5.02 -15.28
C TYR A 131 -22.37 3.84 -15.86
N GLU A 132 -21.84 3.12 -16.85
CA GLU A 132 -22.59 2.12 -17.63
C GLU A 132 -21.94 0.72 -17.67
N ARG A 133 -20.95 0.45 -16.82
CA ARG A 133 -20.42 -0.91 -16.65
C ARG A 133 -20.42 -1.30 -15.18
N GLY A 134 -21.57 -1.75 -14.71
CA GLY A 134 -21.76 -2.38 -13.41
C GLY A 134 -21.04 -3.73 -13.32
N ARG A 135 -19.73 -3.72 -13.10
CA ARG A 135 -18.97 -4.83 -12.50
C ARG A 135 -18.05 -4.24 -11.44
N GLU A 136 -17.87 -4.99 -10.36
CA GLU A 136 -17.47 -4.61 -9.01
C GLU A 136 -16.78 -3.25 -8.86
N LYS A 137 -17.45 -2.32 -8.17
CA LYS A 137 -16.96 -0.99 -7.79
C LYS A 137 -15.77 -1.03 -6.79
N GLY A 138 -15.11 -2.18 -6.62
CA GLY A 138 -14.17 -2.43 -5.53
C GLY A 138 -13.04 -3.42 -5.83
N GLU A 139 -12.96 -4.01 -7.03
CA GLU A 139 -11.86 -4.90 -7.38
C GLU A 139 -10.67 -4.07 -7.88
N VAL A 140 -9.91 -3.56 -6.92
CA VAL A 140 -8.63 -2.91 -7.18
C VAL A 140 -7.55 -3.99 -7.18
N ASP A 141 -6.83 -4.12 -8.30
CA ASP A 141 -5.67 -5.02 -8.38
C ASP A 141 -4.48 -4.39 -7.65
N VAL A 142 -4.35 -4.75 -6.37
CA VAL A 142 -3.34 -4.21 -5.45
C VAL A 142 -1.94 -4.63 -5.88
N ASP A 143 -1.75 -5.82 -6.46
CA ASP A 143 -0.43 -6.31 -6.84
C ASP A 143 0.13 -5.52 -8.05
N VAL A 144 -0.72 -5.25 -9.04
CA VAL A 144 -0.35 -4.41 -10.20
C VAL A 144 -0.08 -2.96 -9.78
N LEU A 145 -0.81 -2.44 -8.79
CA LEU A 145 -0.57 -1.13 -8.21
C LEU A 145 0.76 -1.04 -7.47
N LEU A 146 1.08 -2.03 -6.63
CA LEU A 146 2.35 -2.09 -5.91
C LEU A 146 3.53 -2.29 -6.88
N GLU A 147 3.37 -3.08 -7.94
CA GLU A 147 4.35 -3.20 -9.03
C GLU A 147 4.61 -1.84 -9.70
N GLY A 148 3.55 -1.08 -10.00
CA GLY A 148 3.66 0.27 -10.54
C GLY A 148 4.35 1.24 -9.58
N ALA A 149 4.02 1.20 -8.30
CA ALA A 149 4.62 2.06 -7.28
C ALA A 149 6.13 1.80 -7.13
N GLU A 150 6.58 0.55 -7.22
CA GLU A 150 8.01 0.20 -7.17
C GLU A 150 8.77 0.72 -8.38
N LYS A 151 8.22 0.53 -9.58
CA LYS A 151 8.80 1.06 -10.82
C LYS A 151 8.92 2.57 -10.79
N LEU A 152 7.92 3.27 -10.22
CA LEU A 152 7.98 4.72 -10.04
C LEU A 152 9.00 5.14 -8.99
N CYS A 153 9.15 4.41 -7.88
CA CYS A 153 10.14 4.72 -6.84
C CYS A 153 11.60 4.59 -7.35
N GLY A 154 11.85 3.75 -8.36
CA GLY A 154 13.17 3.65 -8.99
C GLY A 154 13.57 4.90 -9.78
N VAL A 155 12.60 5.63 -10.33
CA VAL A 155 12.83 6.88 -11.08
C VAL A 155 12.68 8.11 -10.20
N TYR A 156 11.76 8.06 -9.23
CA TYR A 156 11.47 9.12 -8.27
C TYR A 156 11.66 8.59 -6.84
N PRO A 157 12.88 8.66 -6.29
CA PRO A 157 13.14 8.20 -4.94
C PRO A 157 12.44 9.12 -3.92
N ILE A 158 11.43 8.59 -3.25
CA ILE A 158 10.75 9.25 -2.14
C ILE A 158 11.22 8.57 -0.85
N PRO A 159 11.79 9.31 0.13
CA PRO A 159 12.25 8.71 1.38
C PRO A 159 11.12 7.99 2.10
N GLY A 160 11.36 6.75 2.53
CA GLY A 160 10.38 5.91 3.22
C GLY A 160 9.25 5.32 2.34
N ALA A 161 9.20 5.62 1.03
CA ALA A 161 8.19 5.02 0.15
C ALA A 161 8.43 3.53 -0.08
N VAL A 162 9.69 3.10 -0.24
CA VAL A 162 10.07 1.70 -0.45
C VAL A 162 9.67 0.83 0.75
N GLU A 163 9.91 1.32 1.97
CA GLU A 163 9.52 0.64 3.21
C GLU A 163 7.99 0.51 3.32
N LYS A 164 7.26 1.57 2.98
CA LYS A 164 5.79 1.54 2.96
C LYS A 164 5.27 0.53 1.94
N ILE A 165 5.83 0.50 0.73
CA ILE A 165 5.44 -0.47 -0.30
C ILE A 165 5.70 -1.90 0.18
N ALA A 166 6.84 -2.17 0.81
CA ALA A 166 7.14 -3.47 1.40
C ALA A 166 6.14 -3.86 2.51
N SER A 167 5.80 -2.91 3.40
CA SER A 167 4.80 -3.14 4.45
C SER A 167 3.41 -3.42 3.88
N LEU A 168 3.02 -2.73 2.80
CA LEU A 168 1.74 -2.94 2.11
C LEU A 168 1.71 -4.30 1.42
N ARG A 169 2.81 -4.75 0.80
CA ARG A 169 2.92 -6.10 0.23
C ARG A 169 2.75 -7.18 1.28
N GLN A 170 3.41 -7.04 2.44
CA GLN A 170 3.26 -8.01 3.52
C GLN A 170 1.82 -8.05 4.05
N ARG A 171 1.19 -6.89 4.23
CA ARG A 171 -0.21 -6.80 4.64
C ARG A 171 -1.15 -7.42 3.60
N HIS A 172 -0.92 -7.15 2.31
CA HIS A 172 -1.73 -7.71 1.22
C HIS A 172 -1.69 -9.24 1.24
N ARG A 173 -0.50 -9.85 1.36
CA ARG A 173 -0.36 -11.32 1.45
C ARG A 173 -1.07 -11.92 2.65
N ARG A 174 -1.00 -11.26 3.82
CA ARG A 174 -1.71 -11.73 5.03
C ARG A 174 -3.23 -11.67 4.85
N LEU A 175 -3.73 -10.58 4.27
CA LEU A 175 -5.16 -10.41 4.00
C LEU A 175 -5.64 -11.39 2.93
N ALA A 176 -4.88 -11.60 1.85
CA ALA A 176 -5.21 -12.55 0.80
C ALA A 176 -5.37 -13.98 1.36
N GLY A 177 -4.42 -14.45 2.18
CA GLY A 177 -4.56 -15.76 2.85
C GLY A 177 -5.73 -15.82 3.85
N SER A 178 -6.05 -14.69 4.49
CA SER A 178 -7.23 -14.62 5.39
C SER A 178 -8.54 -14.70 4.59
N ILE A 179 -8.59 -14.02 3.44
CA ILE A 179 -9.74 -14.04 2.53
C ILE A 179 -9.95 -15.45 1.99
N GLU A 180 -8.90 -16.09 1.48
CA GLU A 180 -8.97 -17.47 0.97
C GLU A 180 -9.53 -18.44 2.02
N HIS A 181 -9.09 -18.33 3.27
CA HIS A 181 -9.62 -19.13 4.39
C HIS A 181 -11.11 -18.89 4.64
N TYR A 182 -11.55 -17.64 4.61
CA TYR A 182 -12.97 -17.32 4.81
C TYR A 182 -13.82 -17.67 3.58
N GLU A 183 -13.30 -17.55 2.36
CA GLU A 183 -13.96 -17.99 1.14
C GLU A 183 -14.18 -19.51 1.16
N GLY A 184 -13.18 -20.29 1.61
CA GLY A 184 -13.34 -21.74 1.82
C GLY A 184 -14.46 -22.05 2.82
N LYS A 185 -14.50 -21.36 3.96
CA LYS A 185 -15.58 -21.53 4.95
C LYS A 185 -16.95 -21.14 4.40
N VAL A 186 -17.03 -20.06 3.63
CA VAL A 186 -18.29 -19.64 2.99
C VAL A 186 -18.73 -20.68 1.96
N ALA A 187 -17.81 -21.26 1.19
CA ALA A 187 -18.12 -22.34 0.25
C ALA A 187 -18.64 -23.59 0.97
N GLU A 188 -18.02 -23.99 2.08
CA GLU A 188 -18.49 -25.09 2.92
C GLU A 188 -19.90 -24.81 3.48
N GLN A 189 -20.10 -23.65 4.11
CA GLN A 189 -21.39 -23.26 4.69
C GLN A 189 -22.49 -23.16 3.64
N THR A 190 -22.19 -22.59 2.46
CA THR A 190 -23.16 -22.52 1.35
C THR A 190 -23.48 -23.89 0.80
N SER A 191 -22.52 -24.83 0.73
CA SER A 191 -22.80 -26.22 0.34
C SER A 191 -23.68 -26.96 1.36
N GLN A 192 -23.45 -26.74 2.67
CA GLN A 192 -24.26 -27.31 3.74
C GLN A 192 -25.68 -26.74 3.73
N LEU A 193 -25.82 -25.43 3.58
CA LEU A 193 -27.12 -24.76 3.41
C LEU A 193 -27.85 -25.28 2.17
N ASN A 194 -27.15 -25.43 1.04
CA ASN A 194 -27.74 -26.00 -0.17
C ASN A 194 -28.18 -27.45 0.05
N ARG A 195 -27.45 -28.26 0.81
CA ARG A 195 -27.86 -29.63 1.17
C ARG A 195 -29.12 -29.64 2.03
N MET A 196 -29.20 -28.76 3.04
CA MET A 196 -30.39 -28.62 3.90
C MET A 196 -31.60 -28.06 3.14
N ASN A 197 -31.41 -27.03 2.33
CA ASN A 197 -32.47 -26.47 1.48
C ASN A 197 -32.94 -27.49 0.46
N ARG A 198 -32.03 -28.26 -0.15
CA ARG A 198 -32.38 -29.34 -1.08
C ARG A 198 -33.19 -30.43 -0.40
N SER A 199 -32.89 -30.80 0.86
CA SER A 199 -33.75 -31.73 1.63
C SER A 199 -35.14 -31.18 1.94
N ARG A 200 -35.28 -29.84 2.04
CA ARG A 200 -36.56 -29.16 2.26
C ARG A 200 -37.38 -29.04 0.97
N ASP A 201 -36.73 -28.82 -0.17
CA ASP A 201 -37.38 -28.72 -1.48
C ASP A 201 -37.89 -30.10 -1.96
N TYR A 202 -37.16 -31.20 -1.70
CA TYR A 202 -37.64 -32.56 -1.99
C TYR A 202 -38.76 -33.05 -1.04
N ALA A 203 -38.94 -32.42 0.12
CA ALA A 203 -40.05 -32.71 1.03
C ALA A 203 -41.34 -31.93 0.70
N SER A 204 -41.27 -30.97 -0.25
CA SER A 204 -42.39 -30.09 -0.62
C SER A 204 -43.14 -30.52 -1.89
N ASP A 205 -42.65 -31.52 -2.63
CA ASP A 205 -43.25 -31.98 -3.90
C ASP A 205 -43.83 -33.40 -3.83
N TYR A 206 -44.05 -33.91 -2.60
CA TYR A 206 -44.68 -35.23 -2.39
C TYR A 206 -46.13 -35.06 -1.93
N ASP A 207 -46.96 -34.49 -2.80
CA ASP A 207 -48.41 -34.67 -2.75
C ASP A 207 -48.93 -34.82 -4.19
N GLY A 208 -48.91 -36.06 -4.71
CA GLY A 208 -49.53 -36.39 -5.99
C GLY A 208 -48.90 -37.55 -6.76
N GLU A 209 -49.38 -38.77 -6.49
CA GLU A 209 -49.51 -39.95 -7.36
C GLU A 209 -48.39 -40.47 -8.30
N GLU A 210 -48.15 -41.78 -8.14
CA GLU A 210 -47.84 -42.84 -9.12
C GLU A 210 -46.54 -42.84 -9.99
N VAL A 211 -45.72 -43.86 -9.66
CA VAL A 211 -44.98 -44.80 -10.55
C VAL A 211 -43.92 -44.22 -11.49
N THR A 212 -42.63 -44.46 -11.21
CA THR A 212 -41.73 -45.31 -12.05
C THR A 212 -40.29 -45.38 -11.49
N GLU A 213 -39.80 -46.62 -11.43
CA GLU A 213 -38.41 -47.08 -11.64
C GLU A 213 -37.27 -46.71 -10.67
N GLU A 214 -36.54 -47.77 -10.35
CA GLU A 214 -35.50 -47.93 -9.34
C GLU A 214 -34.16 -47.32 -9.79
N GLU A 215 -33.54 -46.49 -8.94
CA GLU A 215 -32.08 -46.39 -8.83
C GLU A 215 -31.66 -46.45 -7.35
N PRO A 216 -30.67 -47.28 -6.98
CA PRO A 216 -30.28 -47.43 -5.58
C PRO A 216 -29.44 -46.22 -5.14
N VAL A 217 -30.10 -45.28 -4.47
CA VAL A 217 -29.42 -44.37 -3.55
C VAL A 217 -28.81 -45.24 -2.46
N VAL A 218 -27.48 -45.28 -2.36
CA VAL A 218 -26.78 -45.91 -1.23
C VAL A 218 -27.03 -45.05 0.02
N THR A 219 -28.22 -45.16 0.57
CA THR A 219 -28.44 -44.98 2.00
C THR A 219 -27.78 -46.17 2.65
N SER A 220 -26.59 -45.96 3.20
CA SER A 220 -26.02 -46.86 4.20
C SER A 220 -27.04 -46.95 5.33
N GLU A 221 -27.89 -47.97 5.28
CA GLU A 221 -28.82 -48.31 6.35
C GLU A 221 -27.98 -48.58 7.59
N PHE A 222 -27.89 -47.58 8.47
CA PHE A 222 -27.26 -47.70 9.77
C PHE A 222 -28.02 -48.79 10.51
N THR A 223 -27.37 -49.93 10.74
CA THR A 223 -28.03 -51.07 11.38
C THR A 223 -28.24 -50.76 12.86
N GLU A 224 -29.25 -51.37 13.48
CA GLU A 224 -29.51 -51.21 14.93
C GLU A 224 -28.30 -51.61 15.79
N GLU A 225 -27.43 -52.48 15.25
CA GLU A 225 -26.16 -52.87 15.88
C GLU A 225 -25.10 -51.76 15.84
N ASP A 226 -25.01 -50.98 14.75
CA ASP A 226 -24.10 -49.83 14.67
C ASP A 226 -24.51 -48.71 15.63
N MET A 227 -25.81 -48.51 15.83
CA MET A 227 -26.34 -47.52 16.77
C MET A 227 -25.93 -47.81 18.22
N ARG A 228 -25.85 -49.08 18.61
CA ARG A 228 -25.43 -49.50 19.97
C ARG A 228 -23.93 -49.33 20.19
N LEU A 229 -23.11 -49.57 19.16
CA LEU A 229 -21.67 -49.32 19.23
C LEU A 229 -21.37 -47.82 19.37
N GLU A 230 -22.10 -46.98 18.63
CA GLU A 230 -21.98 -45.53 18.78
C GLU A 230 -22.41 -45.05 20.17
N GLU A 231 -23.48 -45.60 20.75
CA GLU A 231 -23.92 -45.27 22.12
C GLU A 231 -22.84 -45.60 23.17
N GLU A 232 -22.16 -46.75 23.03
CA GLU A 232 -21.06 -47.14 23.92
C GLU A 232 -19.84 -46.22 23.76
N GLU A 233 -19.49 -45.86 22.52
CA GLU A 233 -18.39 -44.94 22.22
C GLU A 233 -18.68 -43.53 22.78
N ILE A 234 -19.91 -43.04 22.62
CA ILE A 234 -20.36 -41.77 23.17
C ILE A 234 -20.26 -41.79 24.70
N MET A 235 -20.67 -42.88 25.36
CA MET A 235 -20.58 -43.00 26.81
C MET A 235 -19.12 -42.95 27.31
N GLU A 236 -18.18 -43.56 26.58
CA GLU A 236 -16.76 -43.44 26.90
C GLU A 236 -16.22 -42.03 26.72
N LEU A 237 -16.60 -41.37 25.62
CA LEU A 237 -16.21 -40.01 25.32
C LEU A 237 -16.78 -39.03 26.34
N GLU A 238 -18.01 -39.24 26.83
CA GLU A 238 -18.60 -38.43 27.89
C GLU A 238 -17.87 -38.58 29.23
N ARG A 239 -17.41 -39.79 29.59
CA ARG A 239 -16.58 -39.99 30.79
C ARG A 239 -15.25 -39.25 30.68
N LYS A 240 -14.59 -39.34 29.52
CA LYS A 240 -13.31 -38.64 29.25
C LYS A 240 -13.51 -37.12 29.27
N LYS A 241 -14.58 -36.63 28.63
CA LYS A 241 -14.97 -35.21 28.65
C LYS A 241 -15.22 -34.71 30.07
N ARG A 242 -16.00 -35.43 30.87
CA ARG A 242 -16.30 -35.04 32.26
C ARG A 242 -15.05 -34.95 33.13
N SER A 243 -14.12 -35.90 32.98
CA SER A 243 -12.84 -35.86 33.71
C SER A 243 -11.98 -34.66 33.32
N LEU A 244 -11.95 -34.31 32.02
CA LEU A 244 -11.24 -33.13 31.54
C LEU A 244 -11.93 -31.84 31.99
N GLU A 245 -13.25 -31.77 31.95
CA GLU A 245 -14.04 -30.64 32.44
C GLU A 245 -13.86 -30.41 33.94
N GLU A 246 -13.80 -31.46 34.75
CA GLU A 246 -13.52 -31.34 36.18
C GLU A 246 -12.12 -30.77 36.43
N ARG A 247 -11.12 -31.23 35.67
CA ARG A 247 -9.74 -30.71 35.75
C ARG A 247 -9.65 -29.26 35.32
N VAL A 248 -10.34 -28.88 34.24
CA VAL A 248 -10.41 -27.49 33.77
C VAL A 248 -11.15 -26.64 34.79
N SER A 249 -12.28 -27.10 35.33
CA SER A 249 -13.03 -26.40 36.37
C SER A 249 -12.21 -26.21 37.66
N ALA A 250 -11.37 -27.18 38.03
CA ALA A 250 -10.43 -27.04 39.14
C ALA A 250 -9.36 -25.98 38.85
N MET A 251 -8.74 -26.01 37.66
CA MET A 251 -7.79 -24.98 37.24
C MET A 251 -8.44 -23.59 37.17
N GLU A 252 -9.68 -23.50 36.69
CA GLU A 252 -10.44 -22.25 36.67
C GLU A 252 -10.69 -21.72 38.09
N LYS A 253 -11.06 -22.59 39.04
CA LYS A 253 -11.23 -22.19 40.45
C LYS A 253 -9.92 -21.71 41.06
N ASP A 254 -8.80 -22.35 40.77
CA ASP A 254 -7.47 -21.93 41.26
C ASP A 254 -7.03 -20.59 40.65
N ILE A 255 -7.33 -20.35 39.37
CA ILE A 255 -7.06 -19.09 38.68
C ILE A 255 -7.96 -17.96 39.22
N HIS A 256 -9.25 -18.22 39.43
CA HIS A 256 -10.16 -17.22 39.98
C HIS A 256 -9.90 -16.95 41.47
N GLY A 257 -9.49 -17.96 42.23
CA GLY A 257 -9.11 -17.83 43.65
C GLY A 257 -7.82 -17.05 43.86
N SER A 258 -6.80 -17.29 43.02
CA SER A 258 -5.54 -16.52 43.07
C SER A 258 -5.72 -15.07 42.62
N ALA A 259 -6.57 -14.80 41.62
CA ALA A 259 -6.92 -13.44 41.22
C ALA A 259 -7.73 -12.67 42.30
N ALA A 260 -8.55 -13.37 43.09
CA ALA A 260 -9.26 -12.77 44.23
C ALA A 260 -8.33 -12.48 45.41
N ALA A 261 -7.39 -13.38 45.71
CA ALA A 261 -6.37 -13.20 46.74
C ALA A 261 -5.42 -12.02 46.43
N GLU A 262 -5.06 -11.83 45.15
CA GLU A 262 -4.23 -10.70 44.71
C GLU A 262 -4.93 -9.34 44.91
N LYS A 263 -6.26 -9.27 44.73
CA LYS A 263 -7.04 -8.05 44.98
C LYS A 263 -7.17 -7.73 46.47
N MET A 264 -7.24 -8.73 47.35
CA MET A 264 -7.29 -8.52 48.81
C MET A 264 -5.93 -8.12 49.42
N CYS A 265 -4.81 -8.50 48.81
CA CYS A 265 -3.47 -8.09 49.28
C CYS A 265 -3.11 -6.64 48.88
N ARG A 266 -3.90 -6.01 47.99
CA ARG A 266 -3.69 -4.65 47.49
C ARG A 266 -4.56 -3.60 48.21
N VAL A 267 -4.58 -3.64 49.55
CA VAL A 267 -5.15 -2.58 50.40
C VAL A 267 -4.01 -1.62 50.82
N PRO A 268 -4.19 -0.29 50.77
CA PRO A 268 -3.11 0.64 50.44
C PRO A 268 -2.14 0.94 51.59
N LYS A 269 -0.83 0.91 51.27
CA LYS A 269 0.30 1.40 52.10
C LYS A 269 0.24 2.91 52.46
N GLN A 270 -0.87 3.61 52.24
CA GLN A 270 -0.98 5.05 52.52
C GLN A 270 -1.37 5.39 53.96
N LEU A 271 -1.80 4.42 54.79
CA LEU A 271 -2.17 4.72 56.18
C LEU A 271 -1.01 4.71 57.19
N MET A 272 0.24 4.54 56.75
CA MET A 272 1.40 4.42 57.65
C MET A 272 2.32 5.65 57.69
N VAL A 273 1.99 6.74 56.98
CA VAL A 273 2.80 7.98 56.97
C VAL A 273 2.25 9.06 57.91
N LEU A 274 1.03 8.93 58.42
CA LEU A 274 0.38 9.96 59.27
C LEU A 274 0.40 9.70 60.79
N ARG A 275 1.10 8.65 61.27
CA ARG A 275 1.23 8.36 62.72
C ARG A 275 2.60 8.62 63.32
N LYS A 276 3.56 9.15 62.55
CA LYS A 276 4.93 9.45 63.05
C LYS A 276 5.23 10.93 63.29
N SER A 277 4.26 11.82 63.10
CA SER A 277 4.41 13.28 63.28
C SER A 277 3.66 13.85 64.51
N ALA A 278 3.22 13.02 65.45
CA ALA A 278 2.47 13.46 66.65
C ALA A 278 3.07 12.96 67.99
N SER A 279 4.39 12.77 68.08
CA SER A 279 5.05 12.36 69.34
C SER A 279 6.47 12.90 69.50
N ARG A 280 6.71 14.14 69.08
CA ARG A 280 7.93 14.90 69.44
C ARG A 280 7.59 16.35 69.72
N HIS A 281 6.84 16.56 70.79
CA HIS A 281 6.79 17.79 71.56
C HIS A 281 6.27 17.39 72.93
N ASP A 282 7.20 16.94 73.79
CA ASP A 282 7.18 17.07 75.25
C ASP A 282 8.43 16.36 75.78
N LEU A 283 9.19 17.11 76.60
CA LEU A 283 10.56 16.91 77.13
C LEU A 283 11.69 17.50 76.27
#